data_AF-A0A531MLM2-F1
#
_entry.id   AF-A0A531MLM2-F1
#
_cell.length_a   1.000
_cell.length_b   1.000
_cell.length_c   1.000
_cell.angle_alpha   90.00
_cell.angle_beta   90.00
_cell.angle_gamma   90.00
#
_symmetry.space_group_name_H-M   'P 1'
#
loop_
_entity.id
_entity.type
_entity.pdbx_description
1 polymer ?
#
loop_
_entity_poly.entity_id
_entity_poly.type
_entity_poly.pdbx_seq_one_letter_code
_entity_poly.pdbx_strand_id
1 'polypeptide(L)'
;MSTVFTAISFAGLTMVASAIFPATASAARLQRCAREGGICRLPFPAEVVFGDGGRTTSRFIDRDAVPCSTRVFGDPAPGHGKTCYIVLRGRGESDGDYDEPRRERWVACAEEGEFCDFYGRKVVRY
;
A
#
# COMPACT_ATOMS: atom_id res chain seq x y z
N MET A 1 67.32 23.54 -19.64
CA MET A 1 66.60 24.81 -19.85
C MET A 1 65.15 24.63 -19.45
N SER A 2 64.68 25.55 -18.61
CA SER A 2 63.40 25.53 -17.89
C SER A 2 62.27 26.11 -18.74
N THR A 3 61.08 25.50 -18.75
CA THR A 3 59.75 26.15 -18.99
C THR A 3 58.67 25.17 -18.50
N VAL A 4 58.15 25.34 -17.28
CA VAL A 4 56.87 26.01 -16.96
C VAL A 4 55.68 25.44 -17.74
N PHE A 5 54.98 24.47 -17.15
CA PHE A 5 53.59 24.15 -17.51
C PHE A 5 52.66 24.73 -16.44
N THR A 6 51.78 25.59 -16.91
CA THR A 6 50.77 26.36 -16.21
C THR A 6 49.80 25.49 -15.43
N ALA A 7 49.63 25.79 -14.13
CA ALA A 7 48.58 25.21 -13.30
C ALA A 7 47.22 25.74 -13.75
N ILE A 8 46.44 24.87 -14.41
CA ILE A 8 45.04 25.16 -14.76
C ILE A 8 44.19 24.88 -13.52
N SER A 9 43.71 25.95 -12.90
CA SER A 9 42.69 25.91 -11.85
C SER A 9 41.42 25.27 -12.42
N PHE A 10 41.16 24.00 -12.06
CA PHE A 10 39.86 23.38 -12.31
C PHE A 10 38.85 23.98 -11.34
N ALA A 11 38.10 24.95 -11.86
CA ALA A 11 36.89 25.48 -11.28
C ALA A 11 35.94 24.32 -10.89
N GLY A 12 35.19 24.56 -9.82
CA GLY A 12 34.40 23.58 -9.11
C GLY A 12 33.52 22.71 -10.01
N LEU A 13 33.59 21.41 -9.77
CA LEU A 13 32.56 20.47 -10.18
C LEU A 13 31.72 20.19 -8.93
N THR A 14 30.61 20.91 -8.79
CA THR A 14 29.57 20.53 -7.83
C THR A 14 29.05 19.16 -8.26
N MET A 15 29.37 18.11 -7.50
CA MET A 15 28.63 16.84 -7.60
C MET A 15 27.19 17.15 -7.23
N VAL A 16 26.34 17.40 -8.22
CA VAL A 16 24.90 17.29 -8.04
C VAL A 16 24.63 15.79 -7.94
N ALA A 17 24.80 15.25 -6.73
CA ALA A 17 24.34 13.92 -6.37
C ALA A 17 22.81 13.95 -6.43
N SER A 18 22.28 13.72 -7.63
CA SER A 18 20.86 13.51 -7.85
C SER A 18 20.52 12.20 -7.17
N ALA A 19 20.03 12.30 -5.93
CA ALA A 19 19.55 11.15 -5.19
C ALA A 19 18.30 10.61 -5.89
N ILE A 20 18.47 9.55 -6.67
CA ILE A 20 17.36 8.71 -7.13
C ILE A 20 16.91 7.91 -5.91
N PHE A 21 16.17 8.56 -5.00
CA PHE A 21 15.46 7.83 -3.98
C PHE A 21 14.39 6.99 -4.69
N PRO A 22 14.43 5.65 -4.60
CA PRO A 22 13.31 4.86 -5.08
C PRO A 22 12.11 5.28 -4.23
N ALA A 23 11.11 5.88 -4.87
CA ALA A 23 9.81 6.05 -4.24
C ALA A 23 9.35 4.66 -3.82
N THR A 24 9.24 4.42 -2.52
CA THR A 24 8.66 3.19 -1.98
C THR A 24 7.17 3.21 -2.35
N ALA A 25 6.86 2.74 -3.55
CA ALA A 25 5.48 2.50 -3.94
C ALA A 25 4.93 1.41 -3.01
N SER A 26 4.10 1.83 -2.04
CA SER A 26 3.36 0.92 -1.18
C SER A 26 2.49 0.05 -2.09
N ALA A 27 2.94 -1.16 -2.39
CA ALA A 27 2.14 -2.14 -3.11
C ALA A 27 0.95 -2.51 -2.22
N ALA A 28 -0.25 -2.14 -2.66
CA ALA A 28 -1.46 -2.50 -1.94
C ALA A 28 -1.64 -4.03 -2.04
N ARG A 29 -1.73 -4.71 -0.89
CA ARG A 29 -1.90 -6.16 -0.86
C ARG A 29 -3.38 -6.49 -1.03
N LEU A 30 -3.72 -7.33 -2.01
CA LEU A 30 -5.09 -7.79 -2.22
C LEU A 30 -5.32 -9.11 -1.47
N GLN A 31 -6.32 -9.14 -0.60
CA GLN A 31 -6.71 -10.36 0.12
C GLN A 31 -8.06 -10.85 -0.39
N ARG A 32 -8.12 -12.08 -0.90
CA ARG A 32 -9.36 -12.67 -1.40
C ARG A 32 -10.37 -12.84 -0.27
N CYS A 33 -11.62 -12.40 -0.46
CA CYS A 33 -12.68 -12.56 0.54
C CYS A 33 -13.83 -13.46 0.10
N ALA A 34 -14.29 -13.38 -1.15
CA ALA A 34 -15.43 -14.16 -1.63
C ALA A 34 -15.39 -14.33 -3.16
N ARG A 35 -15.94 -15.43 -3.67
CA ARG A 35 -16.27 -15.56 -5.10
C ARG A 35 -17.56 -14.82 -5.41
N GLU A 36 -17.81 -14.55 -6.69
CA GLU A 36 -19.07 -14.02 -7.19
C GLU A 36 -20.27 -14.83 -6.67
N GLY A 37 -21.29 -14.12 -6.18
CA GLY A 37 -22.46 -14.67 -5.49
C GLY A 37 -22.28 -14.83 -3.98
N GLY A 38 -21.05 -14.75 -3.46
CA GLY A 38 -20.76 -14.87 -2.03
C GLY A 38 -20.94 -13.55 -1.26
N ILE A 39 -20.76 -13.62 0.07
CA ILE A 39 -20.72 -12.45 0.96
C ILE A 39 -19.29 -12.23 1.41
N CYS A 40 -18.75 -11.04 1.15
CA CYS A 40 -17.46 -10.59 1.64
C CYS A 40 -17.68 -9.90 2.99
N ARG A 41 -17.14 -10.45 4.09
CA ARG A 41 -17.16 -9.79 5.40
C ARG A 41 -15.90 -8.96 5.56
N LEU A 42 -16.08 -7.69 5.88
CA LEU A 42 -15.00 -6.73 6.05
C LEU A 42 -14.64 -6.62 7.54
N PRO A 43 -13.38 -6.86 7.93
CA PRO A 43 -12.93 -6.66 9.31
C PRO A 43 -12.81 -5.18 9.70
N PHE A 44 -12.79 -4.29 8.71
CA PHE A 44 -12.73 -2.84 8.83
C PHE A 44 -13.20 -2.21 7.51
N PRO A 45 -13.61 -0.93 7.51
CA PRO A 45 -13.90 -0.19 6.29
C PRO A 45 -12.74 -0.26 5.31
N ALA A 46 -13.00 -0.76 4.10
CA ALA A 46 -11.94 -1.02 3.13
C ALA A 46 -12.44 -0.89 1.69
N GLU A 47 -11.49 -0.70 0.79
CA GLU A 47 -11.74 -0.83 -0.64
C GLU A 47 -11.88 -2.31 -1.01
N VAL A 48 -12.97 -2.64 -1.71
CA VAL A 48 -13.24 -3.99 -2.23
C VAL A 48 -13.13 -3.95 -3.74
N VAL A 49 -12.25 -4.78 -4.29
CA VAL A 49 -12.01 -4.96 -5.72
C VAL A 49 -12.77 -6.21 -6.17
N PHE A 50 -13.59 -6.08 -7.20
CA PHE A 50 -14.34 -7.17 -7.82
C PHE A 50 -13.89 -7.34 -9.27
N GLY A 51 -13.57 -8.55 -9.69
CA GLY A 51 -13.21 -8.80 -11.09
C GLY A 51 -12.46 -10.10 -11.32
N ASP A 52 -11.91 -10.23 -12.52
CA ASP A 52 -11.12 -11.39 -12.96
C ASP A 52 -10.05 -10.95 -13.98
N GLY A 53 -8.87 -11.59 -13.95
CA GLY A 53 -7.84 -11.43 -14.97
C GLY A 53 -7.43 -9.98 -15.30
N GLY A 54 -7.41 -9.08 -14.30
CA GLY A 54 -7.08 -7.65 -14.50
C GLY A 54 -8.24 -6.76 -14.95
N ARG A 55 -9.41 -7.34 -15.24
CA ARG A 55 -10.66 -6.60 -15.47
C ARG A 55 -11.41 -6.45 -14.16
N THR A 56 -11.24 -5.31 -13.51
CA THR A 56 -11.76 -5.08 -12.15
C THR A 56 -12.52 -3.76 -12.02
N THR A 57 -13.35 -3.71 -10.99
CA THR A 57 -14.03 -2.52 -10.48
C THR A 57 -13.81 -2.49 -8.98
N SER A 58 -13.68 -1.31 -8.39
CA SER A 58 -13.46 -1.18 -6.94
C SER A 58 -14.44 -0.20 -6.32
N ARG A 59 -14.82 -0.45 -5.06
CA ARG A 59 -15.64 0.45 -4.26
C ARG A 59 -15.18 0.44 -2.82
N PHE A 60 -15.20 1.62 -2.18
CA PHE A 60 -15.01 1.73 -0.74
C PHE A 60 -16.29 1.32 -0.01
N ILE A 61 -16.16 0.45 0.99
CA ILE A 61 -17.27 -0.10 1.74
C ILE A 61 -17.05 0.18 3.22
N ASP A 62 -17.94 0.98 3.81
CA ASP A 62 -17.91 1.39 5.23
C ASP A 62 -18.93 0.58 6.07
N ARG A 63 -18.95 -0.74 5.87
CA ARG A 63 -19.84 -1.66 6.60
C ARG A 63 -19.23 -3.05 6.69
N ASP A 64 -19.73 -3.86 7.61
CA ASP A 64 -19.13 -5.14 7.98
C ASP A 64 -19.27 -6.24 6.92
N ALA A 65 -20.14 -6.04 5.92
CA ALA A 65 -20.34 -7.01 4.84
C ALA A 65 -20.81 -6.38 3.54
N VAL A 66 -20.42 -6.99 2.42
CA VAL A 66 -20.91 -6.63 1.08
C VAL A 66 -21.16 -7.88 0.25
N PRO A 67 -22.30 -7.95 -0.49
CA PRO A 67 -22.50 -9.00 -1.48
C PRO A 67 -21.48 -8.87 -2.62
N CYS A 68 -20.71 -9.92 -2.86
CA CYS A 68 -19.78 -10.01 -3.97
C CYS A 68 -20.54 -10.30 -5.26
N SER A 69 -21.11 -9.29 -5.90
CA SER A 69 -22.00 -9.49 -7.05
C SER A 69 -21.96 -8.33 -8.03
N THR A 70 -22.29 -8.64 -9.29
CA THR A 70 -22.44 -7.66 -10.37
C THR A 70 -23.49 -6.59 -10.07
N ARG A 71 -24.49 -6.88 -9.21
CA ARG A 71 -25.48 -5.88 -8.77
C ARG A 71 -24.87 -4.75 -7.94
N VAL A 72 -23.82 -5.03 -7.17
CA VAL A 72 -23.19 -4.06 -6.27
C VAL A 72 -22.06 -3.30 -6.96
N PHE A 73 -21.31 -4.00 -7.80
CA PHE A 73 -20.04 -3.55 -8.35
C PHE A 73 -20.09 -3.26 -9.86
N GLY A 74 -21.12 -3.71 -10.57
CA GLY A 74 -21.13 -3.80 -12.03
C GLY A 74 -20.44 -5.09 -12.54
N ASP A 75 -20.45 -5.31 -13.84
CA ASP A 75 -19.75 -6.45 -14.46
C ASP A 75 -18.51 -6.00 -15.25
N PRO A 76 -17.31 -6.04 -14.66
CA PRO A 76 -16.07 -5.68 -15.35
C PRO A 76 -15.57 -6.78 -16.30
N ALA A 77 -16.00 -8.03 -16.11
CA ALA A 77 -15.52 -9.18 -16.87
C ALA A 77 -16.69 -10.11 -17.28
N PRO A 78 -17.47 -9.73 -18.31
CA PRO A 78 -18.62 -10.50 -18.76
C PRO A 78 -18.22 -11.91 -19.22
N GLY A 79 -18.97 -12.93 -18.79
CA GLY A 79 -18.68 -14.33 -19.12
C GLY A 79 -17.59 -14.99 -18.27
N HIS A 80 -16.96 -14.24 -17.36
CA HIS A 80 -15.93 -14.76 -16.45
C HIS A 80 -16.43 -14.79 -14.99
N GLY A 81 -16.00 -15.81 -14.24
CA GLY A 81 -16.28 -15.94 -12.82
C GLY A 81 -15.44 -14.96 -12.01
N LYS A 82 -16.08 -13.98 -11.38
CA LYS A 82 -15.37 -12.90 -10.69
C LYS A 82 -15.11 -13.24 -9.22
N THR A 83 -14.15 -12.53 -8.63
CA THR A 83 -13.79 -12.69 -7.23
C THR A 83 -13.63 -11.32 -6.57
N CYS A 84 -14.07 -11.21 -5.31
CA CYS A 84 -13.86 -10.04 -4.47
C CYS A 84 -12.57 -10.16 -3.65
N TYR A 85 -11.85 -9.05 -3.60
CA TYR A 85 -10.63 -8.87 -2.82
C TYR A 85 -10.75 -7.62 -1.95
N ILE A 86 -10.25 -7.67 -0.72
CA ILE A 86 -10.11 -6.53 0.17
C ILE A 86 -8.71 -5.95 -0.04
N VAL A 87 -8.61 -4.65 -0.23
CA VAL A 87 -7.34 -3.93 -0.30
C VAL A 87 -6.80 -3.76 1.12
N LEU A 88 -5.74 -4.50 1.45
CA LEU A 88 -4.95 -4.33 2.66
C LEU A 88 -3.83 -3.32 2.35
N ARG A 89 -4.00 -2.08 2.80
CA ARG A 89 -2.91 -1.11 2.85
C ARG A 89 -2.06 -1.46 4.08
N GLY A 90 -1.05 -2.28 3.87
CA GLY A 90 -0.08 -2.64 4.90
C GLY A 90 1.12 -1.71 4.86
N ARG A 91 1.50 -1.18 6.03
CA ARG A 91 2.92 -1.11 6.40
C ARG A 91 3.60 -2.42 5.98
N GLY A 92 4.85 -2.31 5.54
CA GLY A 92 5.66 -3.40 5.02
C GLY A 92 5.44 -4.73 5.75
N GLU A 93 5.22 -5.78 4.94
CA GLU A 93 5.77 -7.12 5.11
C GLU A 93 6.29 -7.41 6.53
N SER A 94 5.38 -7.71 7.47
CA SER A 94 5.77 -8.53 8.61
C SER A 94 5.67 -9.96 8.11
N ASP A 95 6.76 -10.45 7.53
CA ASP A 95 6.97 -11.88 7.41
C ASP A 95 6.78 -12.50 8.79
N GLY A 96 5.98 -13.57 8.83
CA GLY A 96 5.54 -14.17 10.08
C GLY A 96 6.67 -14.90 10.77
N ASP A 97 7.01 -14.43 11.97
CA ASP A 97 7.68 -15.24 12.98
C ASP A 97 6.63 -15.64 14.02
N TYR A 98 6.51 -16.95 14.26
CA TYR A 98 5.55 -17.54 15.19
C TYR A 98 6.04 -17.35 16.63
N ASP A 99 5.09 -17.12 17.53
CA ASP A 99 5.24 -17.14 19.00
C ASP A 99 5.96 -15.94 19.66
N GLU A 100 5.20 -14.88 19.97
CA GLU A 100 5.33 -14.22 21.28
C GLU A 100 4.05 -13.42 21.65
N PRO A 101 3.74 -13.28 22.95
CA PRO A 101 2.49 -12.69 23.41
C PRO A 101 2.47 -11.19 23.14
N ARG A 102 1.33 -10.74 22.58
CA ARG A 102 0.99 -9.38 22.13
C ARG A 102 0.96 -8.34 23.25
N ARG A 103 2.08 -8.13 23.94
CA ARG A 103 2.24 -6.97 24.82
C ARG A 103 2.50 -5.76 23.94
N GLU A 104 1.44 -5.01 23.66
CA GLU A 104 1.38 -3.54 23.72
C GLU A 104 2.61 -2.76 23.21
N ARG A 105 3.25 -3.23 22.14
CA ARG A 105 4.34 -2.48 21.54
C ARG A 105 3.72 -1.36 20.73
N TRP A 106 3.83 -0.14 21.25
CA TRP A 106 3.50 1.07 20.53
C TRP A 106 4.36 1.15 19.27
N VAL A 107 3.72 1.32 18.11
CA VAL A 107 4.39 1.44 16.82
C VAL A 107 4.32 2.90 16.39
N ALA A 108 5.47 3.52 16.15
CA ALA A 108 5.53 4.89 15.62
C ALA A 108 4.80 4.97 14.28
N CYS A 109 3.90 5.95 14.14
CA CYS A 109 3.06 6.10 12.95
C CYS A 109 3.31 7.32 12.09
N ALA A 110 3.97 8.33 12.65
CA ALA A 110 4.37 9.54 11.98
C ALA A 110 5.59 10.09 12.74
N GLU A 111 6.42 10.85 12.04
CA GLU A 111 7.47 11.68 12.64
C GLU A 111 6.89 13.06 13.04
N GLU A 112 7.69 13.91 13.69
CA GLU A 112 7.27 15.27 14.07
C GLU A 112 6.83 16.08 12.83
N GLY A 113 5.60 16.61 12.87
CA GLY A 113 5.00 17.38 11.77
C GLY A 113 4.31 16.54 10.68
N GLU A 114 4.37 15.21 10.75
CA GLU A 114 3.72 14.30 9.80
C GLU A 114 2.32 13.85 10.28
N PHE A 115 1.52 13.25 9.39
CA PHE A 115 0.18 12.77 9.71
C PHE A 115 0.13 11.25 9.92
N CYS A 116 -0.44 10.82 11.06
CA CYS A 116 -0.63 9.42 11.39
C CYS A 116 -1.94 8.87 10.79
N ASP A 117 -1.86 8.25 9.61
CA ASP A 117 -3.01 7.60 8.95
C ASP A 117 -3.15 6.13 9.36
N PHE A 118 -4.37 5.72 9.74
CA PHE A 118 -4.68 4.32 10.03
C PHE A 118 -6.15 4.01 9.72
N TYR A 119 -6.38 2.78 9.29
CA TYR A 119 -7.73 2.26 9.04
C TYR A 119 -8.30 1.58 10.29
N GLY A 120 -9.60 1.76 10.50
CA GLY A 120 -10.32 1.23 11.66
C GLY A 120 -10.05 1.99 12.97
N ARG A 121 -10.48 1.43 14.10
CA ARG A 121 -10.29 2.04 15.43
C ARG A 121 -8.92 1.71 15.99
N LYS A 122 -8.15 2.73 16.41
CA LYS A 122 -6.86 2.58 17.11
C LYS A 122 -6.76 3.55 18.29
N VAL A 123 -5.90 3.22 19.25
CA VAL A 123 -5.48 4.13 20.33
C VAL A 123 -4.20 4.81 19.86
N VAL A 124 -4.19 6.14 19.84
CA VAL A 124 -3.05 6.97 19.42
C VAL A 124 -2.60 7.81 20.60
N ARG A 125 -1.28 7.99 20.74
CA ARG A 125 -0.65 8.87 21.73
C ARG A 125 0.48 9.65 21.05
N TYR A 126 0.75 10.85 21.56
CA TYR A 126 1.91 11.67 21.20
C TYR A 126 3.10 11.27 22.08
#